data_AF-A0A096MDF1-F1
#
_entry.id   AF-A0A096MDF1-F1
#
_cell.length_a   1.000
_cell.length_b   1.000
_cell.length_c   1.000
_cell.angle_alpha   90.00
_cell.angle_beta   90.00
_cell.angle_gamma   90.00
#
_symmetry.space_group_name_H-M   'P 1'
#
loop_
_entity.id
_entity.type
_entity.pdbx_description
1 polymer ?
#
loop_
_entity_poly.entity_id
_entity_poly.type
_entity_poly.pdbx_seq_one_letter_code
_entity_poly.pdbx_strand_id
1 'polypeptide(L)'
;MTGRDFIAAQMELRQMEQDREQLKQKAHERKQYLTYLHRRNEELKQIAKEAREQRFKLEMFFRDEETESDRLMAEKEMKEALEKEAEIQRLKEECEELKKKKQEMQLQTLKYIPYREFLERVLKLTKFTNVDELAGYFENLLYIRDQLYQRETQVQERMEEQKKACQILKDKHNLVWLQKNNHLSQLQTELEKARSEALIWERQWNQIQETAAKKTLELGQITYATLNLFEMAGGVTGVGGLHIHDTEKQLEAVSDLREEAKAAGVRKERTDGCVCVCVCVCVCVCACVSSSDQELHDGPHRHCETLSDTHASRSQRKQIRKHRKY
;
A
#
# COMPACT_ATOMS: atom_id res chain seq x y z
N MET A 1 48.22 98.66 152.26
CA MET A 1 47.27 99.76 151.96
C MET A 1 48.02 101.09 151.96
N THR A 2 48.48 101.49 150.78
CA THR A 2 48.82 102.88 150.43
C THR A 2 47.89 103.26 149.26
N GLY A 3 47.42 104.51 149.20
CA GLY A 3 46.28 104.95 148.35
C GLY A 3 46.41 104.78 146.83
N ARG A 4 47.51 104.21 146.31
CA ARG A 4 47.65 103.81 144.91
C ARG A 4 46.90 102.51 144.59
N ASP A 5 46.70 101.63 145.57
CA ASP A 5 46.07 100.32 145.35
C ASP A 5 44.54 100.43 145.13
N PHE A 6 43.90 101.49 145.65
CA PHE A 6 42.43 101.67 145.55
C PHE A 6 41.98 102.15 144.16
N ILE A 7 42.78 103.00 143.49
CA ILE A 7 42.46 103.49 142.14
C ILE A 7 42.69 102.39 141.09
N ALA A 8 43.70 101.53 141.29
CA ALA A 8 43.94 100.37 140.45
C ALA A 8 42.77 99.37 140.51
N ALA A 9 42.27 99.07 141.71
CA ALA A 9 41.14 98.16 141.91
C ALA A 9 39.82 98.67 141.29
N GLN A 10 39.58 99.99 141.28
CA GLN A 10 38.37 100.57 140.68
C GLN A 10 38.39 100.57 139.15
N MET A 11 39.56 100.74 138.54
CA MET A 11 39.73 100.57 137.09
C MET A 11 39.60 99.11 136.67
N GLU A 12 40.16 98.17 137.45
CA GLU A 12 40.00 96.73 137.20
C GLU A 12 38.54 96.27 137.27
N LEU A 13 37.73 96.81 138.19
CA LEU A 13 36.32 96.45 138.31
C LEU A 13 35.48 96.92 137.10
N ARG A 14 35.75 98.13 136.59
CA ARG A 14 35.14 98.63 135.33
C ARG A 14 35.59 97.83 134.11
N GLN A 15 36.85 97.42 134.08
CA GLN A 15 37.40 96.57 133.02
C GLN A 15 36.69 95.21 133.01
N MET A 16 36.55 94.58 134.18
CA MET A 16 35.86 93.31 134.37
C MET A 16 34.37 93.36 133.99
N GLU A 17 33.67 94.47 134.26
CA GLU A 17 32.27 94.65 133.84
C GLU A 17 32.12 94.81 132.32
N GLN A 18 33.01 95.59 131.69
CA GLN A 18 33.07 95.70 130.22
C GLN A 18 33.41 94.36 129.59
N ASP A 19 34.37 93.63 130.16
CA ASP A 19 34.76 92.29 129.69
C ASP A 19 33.62 91.28 129.87
N ARG A 20 32.84 91.36 130.95
CA ARG A 20 31.67 90.51 131.18
C ARG A 20 30.54 90.78 130.19
N GLU A 21 30.28 92.05 129.87
CA GLU A 21 29.24 92.42 128.92
C GLU A 21 29.65 92.08 127.48
N GLN A 22 30.94 92.26 127.15
CA GLN A 22 31.53 91.74 125.90
C GLN A 22 31.46 90.21 125.82
N LEU A 23 31.69 89.50 126.92
CA LEU A 23 31.56 88.03 126.96
C LEU A 23 30.12 87.58 126.76
N LYS A 24 29.13 88.30 127.31
CA LYS A 24 27.71 88.01 127.07
C LYS A 24 27.29 88.29 125.63
N GLN A 25 27.74 89.40 125.04
CA GLN A 25 27.52 89.69 123.62
C GLN A 25 28.14 88.59 122.74
N LYS A 26 29.42 88.25 122.98
CA LYS A 26 30.11 87.15 122.30
C LYS A 26 29.40 85.80 122.50
N ALA A 27 28.83 85.54 123.68
CA ALA A 27 28.06 84.32 123.94
C ALA A 27 26.70 84.30 123.22
N HIS A 28 26.01 85.44 123.15
CA HIS A 28 24.75 85.58 122.42
C HIS A 28 24.96 85.44 120.91
N GLU A 29 25.98 86.11 120.37
CA GLU A 29 26.42 85.99 118.97
C GLU A 29 26.80 84.55 118.63
N ARG A 30 27.58 83.87 119.50
CA ARG A 30 27.90 82.44 119.33
C ARG A 30 26.66 81.55 119.36
N LYS A 31 25.69 81.85 120.22
CA LYS A 31 24.42 81.08 120.29
C LYS A 31 23.58 81.27 119.04
N GLN A 32 23.44 82.52 118.56
CA GLN A 32 22.76 82.82 117.30
C GLN A 32 23.46 82.18 116.10
N TYR A 33 24.81 82.23 116.08
CA TYR A 33 25.63 81.59 115.06
C TYR A 33 25.51 80.05 115.09
N LEU A 34 25.46 79.44 116.28
CA LEU A 34 25.19 78.02 116.45
C LEU A 34 23.81 77.62 115.93
N THR A 35 22.76 78.39 116.23
CA THR A 35 21.41 78.13 115.69
C THR A 35 21.35 78.29 114.17
N TYR A 36 22.07 79.27 113.61
CA TYR A 36 22.21 79.44 112.17
C TYR A 36 22.95 78.23 111.55
N LEU A 37 24.08 77.81 112.13
CA LEU A 37 24.83 76.66 111.68
C LEU A 37 24.01 75.37 111.78
N HIS A 38 23.23 75.19 112.84
CA HIS A 38 22.37 74.02 113.01
C HIS A 38 21.34 73.98 111.88
N ARG A 39 20.56 75.06 111.71
CA ARG A 39 19.59 75.19 110.61
C ARG A 39 20.25 74.96 109.24
N ARG A 40 21.43 75.55 109.00
CA ARG A 40 22.18 75.37 107.76
C ARG A 40 22.64 73.92 107.55
N ASN A 41 22.97 73.22 108.64
CA ASN A 41 23.36 71.82 108.61
C ASN A 41 22.16 70.90 108.31
N GLU A 42 20.97 71.15 108.87
CA GLU A 42 19.75 70.43 108.45
C GLU A 42 19.40 70.68 106.98
N GLU A 43 19.45 71.94 106.52
CA GLU A 43 19.24 72.29 105.11
C GLU A 43 20.21 71.52 104.19
N LEU A 44 21.51 71.52 104.52
CA LEU A 44 22.52 70.79 103.76
C LEU A 44 22.33 69.27 103.79
N LYS A 45 21.91 68.70 104.93
CA LYS A 45 21.57 67.27 105.03
C LYS A 45 20.39 66.91 104.13
N GLN A 46 19.37 67.77 104.06
CA GLN A 46 18.20 67.55 103.22
C GLN A 46 18.57 67.62 101.74
N ILE A 47 19.32 68.66 101.34
CA ILE A 47 19.86 68.80 99.98
C ILE A 47 20.74 67.59 99.62
N ALA A 48 21.57 67.11 100.54
CA ALA A 48 22.42 65.95 100.31
C ALA A 48 21.62 64.64 100.16
N LYS A 49 20.48 64.49 100.87
CA LYS A 49 19.58 63.35 100.67
C LYS A 49 18.89 63.42 99.32
N GLU A 50 18.34 64.57 98.96
CA GLU A 50 17.69 64.80 97.66
C GLU A 50 18.67 64.56 96.50
N ALA A 51 19.90 65.04 96.61
CA ALA A 51 20.94 64.80 95.62
C ALA A 51 21.31 63.31 95.49
N ARG A 52 21.31 62.55 96.59
CA ARG A 52 21.53 61.08 96.54
C ARG A 52 20.36 60.36 95.88
N GLU A 53 19.12 60.74 96.20
CA GLU A 53 17.93 60.15 95.58
C GLU A 53 17.87 60.46 94.07
N GLN A 54 18.18 61.69 93.67
CA GLN A 54 18.28 62.06 92.26
C GLN A 54 19.39 61.29 91.54
N ARG A 55 20.56 61.14 92.17
CA ARG A 55 21.66 60.32 91.62
C ARG A 55 21.25 58.86 91.45
N PHE A 56 20.59 58.27 92.45
CA PHE A 56 20.11 56.88 92.37
C PHE A 56 19.08 56.71 91.25
N LYS A 57 18.14 57.66 91.10
CA LYS A 57 17.18 57.66 89.99
C LYS A 57 17.89 57.73 88.64
N LEU A 58 18.85 58.65 88.47
CA LEU A 58 19.66 58.76 87.25
C LEU A 58 20.43 57.47 86.94
N GLU A 59 21.04 56.84 87.95
CA GLU A 59 21.78 55.60 87.78
C GLU A 59 20.87 54.42 87.38
N MET A 60 19.65 54.36 87.93
CA MET A 60 18.63 53.41 87.47
C MET A 60 18.21 53.70 86.02
N PHE A 61 17.95 54.95 85.65
CA PHE A 61 17.58 55.31 84.28
C PHE A 61 18.67 54.94 83.27
N PHE A 62 19.94 55.25 83.54
CA PHE A 62 21.04 54.89 82.63
C PHE A 62 21.23 53.38 82.54
N ARG A 63 21.07 52.64 83.65
CA ARG A 63 21.14 51.18 83.63
C ARG A 63 19.96 50.58 82.83
N ASP A 64 18.75 51.10 83.01
CA ASP A 64 17.58 50.66 82.27
C ASP A 64 17.74 50.96 80.77
N GLU A 65 18.22 52.16 80.40
CA GLU A 65 18.49 52.56 79.01
C GLU A 65 19.63 51.76 78.36
N GLU A 66 20.71 51.46 79.10
CA GLU A 66 21.82 50.61 78.63
C GLU A 66 21.34 49.17 78.41
N THR A 67 20.56 48.60 79.35
CA THR A 67 19.97 47.27 79.15
C THR A 67 18.95 47.23 78.02
N GLU A 68 18.19 48.30 77.79
CA GLU A 68 17.26 48.40 76.67
C GLU A 68 18.01 48.52 75.34
N SER A 69 19.06 49.34 75.28
CA SER A 69 19.96 49.46 74.12
C SER A 69 20.66 48.14 73.80
N ASP A 70 21.21 47.45 74.79
CA ASP A 70 21.85 46.15 74.63
C ASP A 70 20.86 45.08 74.14
N ARG A 71 19.63 45.08 74.67
CA ARG A 71 18.56 44.19 74.21
C ARG A 71 18.16 44.47 72.76
N LEU A 72 18.03 45.74 72.39
CA LEU A 72 17.72 46.15 71.01
C LEU A 72 18.85 45.80 70.05
N MET A 73 20.11 45.93 70.46
CA MET A 73 21.26 45.50 69.65
C MET A 73 21.28 43.98 69.49
N ALA A 74 21.12 43.22 70.57
CA ALA A 74 21.05 41.76 70.51
C ALA A 74 19.87 41.26 69.63
N GLU A 75 18.71 41.91 69.69
CA GLU A 75 17.58 41.60 68.81
C GLU A 75 17.87 41.90 67.33
N LYS A 76 18.57 43.01 67.03
CA LYS A 76 18.98 43.33 65.65
C LYS A 76 20.01 42.33 65.14
N GLU A 77 21.03 42.01 65.94
CA GLU A 77 22.04 41.02 65.61
C GLU A 77 21.44 39.64 65.39
N MET A 78 20.48 39.23 66.24
CA MET A 78 19.75 37.97 66.07
C MET A 78 18.93 37.96 64.77
N LYS A 79 18.26 39.05 64.44
CA LYS A 79 17.50 39.18 63.17
C LYS A 79 18.43 39.12 61.96
N GLU A 80 19.54 39.87 61.97
CA GLU A 80 20.53 39.83 60.90
C GLU A 80 21.19 38.45 60.75
N ALA A 81 21.46 37.77 61.88
CA ALA A 81 21.99 36.41 61.87
C ALA A 81 20.99 35.42 61.27
N LEU A 82 19.70 35.54 61.60
CA LEU A 82 18.63 34.73 61.01
C LEU A 82 18.50 34.96 59.50
N GLU A 83 18.53 36.22 59.05
CA GLU A 83 18.48 36.55 57.62
C GLU A 83 19.68 36.00 56.85
N LYS A 84 20.90 36.15 57.40
CA LYS A 84 22.11 35.60 56.80
C LYS A 84 22.12 34.07 56.79
N GLU A 85 21.65 33.41 57.84
CA GLU A 85 21.54 31.95 57.87
C GLU A 85 20.51 31.44 56.86
N ALA A 86 19.36 32.13 56.72
CA ALA A 86 18.37 31.82 55.69
C ALA A 86 18.96 31.99 54.28
N GLU A 87 19.76 33.04 54.04
CA GLU A 87 20.43 33.24 52.76
C GLU A 87 21.49 32.17 52.49
N ILE A 88 22.27 31.77 53.50
CA ILE A 88 23.24 30.67 53.39
C ILE A 88 22.52 29.37 53.05
N GLN A 89 21.35 29.09 53.65
CA GLN A 89 20.57 27.90 53.32
C GLN A 89 20.05 27.95 51.88
N ARG A 90 19.49 29.07 51.43
CA ARG A 90 19.06 29.26 50.03
C ARG A 90 20.20 29.02 49.04
N LEU A 91 21.35 29.65 49.28
CA LEU A 91 22.53 29.50 48.43
C LEU A 91 23.08 28.06 48.43
N LYS A 92 23.02 27.35 49.58
CA LYS A 92 23.39 25.93 49.66
C LYS A 92 22.46 25.06 48.81
N GLU A 93 21.15 25.29 48.88
CA GLU A 93 20.17 24.57 48.06
C GLU A 93 20.42 24.81 46.57
N GLU A 94 20.62 26.07 46.17
CA GLU A 94 20.91 26.43 44.78
C GLU A 94 22.23 25.80 44.28
N CYS A 95 23.27 25.80 45.12
CA CYS A 95 24.54 25.13 44.81
C CYS A 95 24.35 23.61 44.58
N GLU A 96 23.53 22.95 45.39
CA GLU A 96 23.25 21.52 45.23
C GLU A 96 22.42 21.23 43.97
N GLU A 97 21.44 22.07 43.64
CA GLU A 97 20.71 21.96 42.37
C GLU A 97 21.61 22.16 41.15
N LEU A 98 22.48 23.17 41.17
CA LEU A 98 23.42 23.44 40.09
C LEU A 98 24.44 22.30 39.93
N LYS A 99 24.90 21.70 41.04
CA LYS A 99 25.75 20.50 40.99
C LYS A 99 25.03 19.33 40.31
N LYS A 100 23.77 19.07 40.66
CA LYS A 100 22.97 18.01 40.02
C LYS A 100 22.81 18.25 38.52
N LYS A 101 22.43 19.47 38.11
CA LYS A 101 22.30 19.86 36.70
C LYS A 101 23.63 19.70 35.94
N LYS A 102 24.75 20.10 36.56
CA LYS A 102 26.09 19.93 35.98
C LYS A 102 26.42 18.45 35.78
N GLN A 103 26.16 17.61 36.79
CA GLN A 103 26.40 16.17 36.69
C GLN A 103 25.55 15.52 35.59
N GLU A 104 24.28 15.91 35.47
CA GLU A 104 23.39 15.43 34.41
C GLU A 104 23.90 15.81 33.02
N MET A 105 24.28 17.07 32.81
CA MET A 105 24.89 17.52 31.55
C MET A 105 26.22 16.82 31.25
N GLN A 106 27.04 16.53 32.28
CA GLN A 106 28.28 15.77 32.12
C GLN A 106 28.01 14.33 31.68
N LEU A 107 27.03 13.65 32.29
CA LEU A 107 26.63 12.30 31.88
C LEU A 107 26.12 12.27 30.44
N GLN A 108 25.31 13.25 30.04
CA GLN A 108 24.87 13.40 28.65
C GLN A 108 26.06 13.59 27.72
N THR A 109 27.00 14.47 28.08
CA THR A 109 28.22 14.68 27.28
C THR A 109 29.01 13.38 27.10
N LEU A 110 29.26 12.65 28.19
CA LEU A 110 29.97 11.36 28.15
C LEU A 110 29.28 10.34 27.25
N LYS A 111 27.95 10.33 27.20
CA LYS A 111 27.17 9.45 26.31
C LYS A 111 27.46 9.73 24.83
N TYR A 112 27.69 10.99 24.45
CA TYR A 112 27.88 11.39 23.05
C TYR A 112 29.34 11.42 22.58
N ILE A 113 30.32 11.39 23.49
CA ILE A 113 31.75 11.36 23.13
C ILE A 113 32.10 10.22 22.15
N PRO A 114 31.69 8.94 22.37
CA PRO A 114 32.06 7.85 21.46
C PRO A 114 31.52 8.05 20.05
N TYR A 115 30.32 8.63 19.91
CA TYR A 115 29.69 8.93 18.63
C TYR A 115 30.40 10.07 17.91
N ARG A 116 30.81 11.11 18.65
CA ARG A 116 31.63 12.20 18.09
C ARG A 116 32.96 11.69 17.58
N GLU A 117 33.68 10.89 18.38
CA GLU A 117 34.97 10.28 17.98
C GLU A 117 34.82 9.34 16.79
N PHE A 118 33.70 8.62 16.70
CA PHE A 118 33.37 7.84 15.51
C PHE A 118 33.14 8.72 14.28
N LEU A 119 32.32 9.77 14.39
CA LEU A 119 32.06 10.69 13.28
C LEU A 119 33.32 11.43 12.83
N GLU A 120 34.18 11.85 13.75
CA GLU A 120 35.49 12.43 13.43
C GLU A 120 36.40 11.44 12.69
N ARG A 121 36.37 10.14 13.05
CA ARG A 121 37.08 9.10 12.29
C ARG A 121 36.49 8.91 10.89
N VAL A 122 35.16 8.92 10.74
CA VAL A 122 34.50 8.83 9.44
C VAL A 122 34.83 10.06 8.58
N LEU A 123 34.89 11.26 9.17
CA LEU A 123 35.33 12.47 8.47
C LEU A 123 36.76 12.34 7.94
N LYS A 124 37.69 11.80 8.74
CA LYS A 124 39.07 11.56 8.28
C LYS A 124 39.17 10.59 7.11
N LEU A 125 38.22 9.67 6.99
CA LEU A 125 38.15 8.69 5.89
C LEU A 125 37.38 9.21 4.67
N THR A 126 36.71 10.34 4.79
CA THR A 126 35.84 10.90 3.74
C THR A 126 36.36 12.28 3.30
N LYS A 127 35.74 12.84 2.26
CA LYS A 127 36.15 14.13 1.68
C LYS A 127 35.39 15.34 2.28
N PHE A 128 34.58 15.11 3.31
CA PHE A 128 33.72 16.14 3.88
C PHE A 128 34.48 17.05 4.86
N THR A 129 34.08 18.32 4.90
CA THR A 129 34.80 19.36 5.64
C THR A 129 34.39 19.38 7.12
N ASN A 130 33.10 19.13 7.39
CA ASN A 130 32.54 19.11 8.74
C ASN A 130 31.48 17.99 8.90
N VAL A 131 31.12 17.71 10.16
CA VAL A 131 30.12 16.67 10.51
C VAL A 131 28.76 17.00 9.91
N ASP A 132 28.42 18.29 9.80
CA ASP A 132 27.13 18.75 9.28
C ASP A 132 27.00 18.48 7.77
N GLU A 133 28.04 18.69 6.98
CA GLU A 133 28.06 18.36 5.54
C GLU A 133 27.91 16.85 5.32
N LEU A 134 28.58 16.04 6.15
CA LEU A 134 28.42 14.59 6.15
C LEU A 134 26.98 14.17 6.52
N ALA A 135 26.39 14.78 7.56
CA ALA A 135 25.03 14.51 7.97
C ALA A 135 24.02 14.90 6.88
N GLY A 136 24.15 16.08 6.29
CA GLY A 136 23.31 16.53 5.17
C GLY A 136 23.43 15.64 3.94
N TYR A 137 24.62 15.10 3.66
CA TYR A 137 24.79 14.10 2.61
C TYR A 137 24.04 12.80 2.92
N PHE A 138 24.10 12.29 4.15
CA PHE A 138 23.34 11.12 4.56
C PHE A 138 21.82 11.36 4.53
N GLU A 139 21.36 12.52 4.99
CA GLU A 139 19.94 12.90 4.91
C GLU A 139 19.47 12.93 3.46
N ASN A 140 20.27 13.51 2.55
CA ASN A 140 19.97 13.50 1.12
C ASN A 140 19.97 12.07 0.54
N LEU A 141 20.90 11.20 0.95
CA LEU A 141 20.89 9.79 0.53
C LEU A 141 19.65 9.05 1.02
N LEU A 142 19.24 9.28 2.28
CA LEU A 142 18.01 8.69 2.83
C LEU A 142 16.78 9.21 2.09
N TYR A 143 16.73 10.51 1.78
CA TYR A 143 15.68 11.11 0.98
C TYR A 143 15.61 10.50 -0.43
N ILE A 144 16.74 10.37 -1.12
CA ILE A 144 16.81 9.75 -2.44
C ILE A 144 16.39 8.27 -2.37
N ARG A 145 16.86 7.53 -1.37
CA ARG A 145 16.45 6.13 -1.15
C ARG A 145 14.94 6.02 -1.01
N ASP A 146 14.32 6.87 -0.19
CA ASP A 146 12.88 6.83 0.03
C ASP A 146 12.10 7.18 -1.24
N GLN A 147 12.57 8.16 -2.03
CA GLN A 147 11.99 8.43 -3.35
C GLN A 147 12.11 7.25 -4.32
N LEU A 148 13.27 6.58 -4.35
CA LEU A 148 13.48 5.42 -5.20
C LEU A 148 12.55 4.27 -4.79
N TYR A 149 12.42 4.02 -3.48
CA TYR A 149 11.54 2.99 -2.95
C TYR A 149 10.06 3.25 -3.29
N GLN A 150 9.60 4.50 -3.16
CA GLN A 150 8.26 4.91 -3.57
C GLN A 150 8.02 4.68 -5.07
N ARG A 151 8.98 5.05 -5.92
CA ARG A 151 8.88 4.84 -7.37
C ARG A 151 8.87 3.36 -7.71
N GLU A 152 9.73 2.56 -7.09
CA GLU A 152 9.78 1.12 -7.27
C GLU A 152 8.45 0.47 -6.90
N THR A 153 7.89 0.85 -5.76
CA THR A 153 6.59 0.36 -5.29
C THR A 153 5.48 0.73 -6.28
N GLN A 154 5.42 1.99 -6.74
CA GLN A 154 4.44 2.42 -7.75
C GLN A 154 4.58 1.66 -9.08
N VAL A 155 5.81 1.41 -9.53
CA VAL A 155 6.05 0.63 -10.77
C VAL A 155 5.62 -0.82 -10.57
N GLN A 156 5.90 -1.40 -9.41
CA GLN A 156 5.52 -2.76 -9.06
C GLN A 156 3.99 -2.92 -9.01
N GLU A 157 3.28 -1.99 -8.37
CA GLU A 157 1.82 -1.97 -8.32
C GLU A 157 1.22 -1.90 -9.74
N ARG A 158 1.72 -0.99 -10.59
CA ARG A 158 1.27 -0.89 -11.99
C ARG A 158 1.57 -2.17 -12.78
N MET A 159 2.72 -2.79 -12.56
CA MET A 159 3.08 -4.06 -13.20
C MET A 159 2.11 -5.17 -12.79
N GLU A 160 1.75 -5.25 -11.50
CA GLU A 160 0.80 -6.22 -10.99
C GLU A 160 -0.61 -6.00 -11.54
N GLU A 161 -1.06 -4.74 -11.63
CA GLU A 161 -2.32 -4.37 -12.28
C GLU A 161 -2.35 -4.78 -13.75
N GLN A 162 -1.30 -4.47 -14.51
CA GLN A 162 -1.18 -4.87 -15.91
C GLN A 162 -1.14 -6.39 -16.06
N LYS A 163 -0.43 -7.09 -15.18
CA LYS A 163 -0.37 -8.57 -15.18
C LYS A 163 -1.76 -9.17 -14.92
N LYS A 164 -2.52 -8.63 -13.96
CA LYS A 164 -3.91 -9.03 -13.70
C LYS A 164 -4.80 -8.78 -14.93
N ALA A 165 -4.70 -7.60 -15.55
CA ALA A 165 -5.46 -7.27 -16.74
C ALA A 165 -5.14 -8.20 -17.92
N CYS A 166 -3.87 -8.47 -18.18
CA CYS A 166 -3.41 -9.42 -19.19
C CYS A 166 -3.93 -10.84 -18.92
N GLN A 167 -3.90 -11.29 -17.65
CA GLN A 167 -4.43 -12.60 -17.28
C GLN A 167 -5.94 -12.70 -17.56
N ILE A 168 -6.72 -11.68 -17.18
CA ILE A 168 -8.16 -11.62 -17.47
C ILE A 168 -8.43 -11.68 -18.98
N LEU A 169 -7.67 -10.94 -19.79
CA LEU A 169 -7.80 -10.97 -21.25
C LEU A 169 -7.47 -12.35 -21.82
N LYS A 170 -6.42 -13.00 -21.31
CA LYS A 170 -6.04 -14.35 -21.71
C LYS A 170 -7.14 -15.37 -21.37
N ASP A 171 -7.72 -15.27 -20.19
CA ASP A 171 -8.80 -16.17 -19.75
C ASP A 171 -10.07 -15.97 -20.59
N LYS A 172 -10.43 -14.71 -20.88
CA LYS A 172 -11.52 -14.38 -21.82
C LYS A 172 -11.26 -14.93 -23.22
N HIS A 173 -10.05 -14.75 -23.75
CA HIS A 173 -9.66 -15.28 -25.05
C HIS A 173 -9.77 -16.80 -25.08
N ASN A 174 -9.24 -17.49 -24.06
CA ASN A 174 -9.31 -18.94 -23.96
C ASN A 174 -10.75 -19.44 -23.90
N LEU A 175 -11.64 -18.76 -23.17
CA LEU A 175 -13.06 -19.10 -23.11
C LEU A 175 -13.71 -19.00 -24.49
N VAL A 176 -13.52 -17.89 -25.20
CA VAL A 176 -14.06 -17.69 -26.55
C VAL A 176 -13.48 -18.72 -27.52
N TRP A 177 -12.18 -18.99 -27.45
CA TRP A 177 -11.52 -20.00 -28.27
C TRP A 177 -12.13 -21.38 -28.07
N LEU A 178 -12.33 -21.80 -26.82
CA LEU A 178 -12.97 -23.06 -26.48
C LEU A 178 -14.43 -23.11 -26.98
N GLN A 179 -15.19 -22.03 -26.84
CA GLN A 179 -16.56 -21.96 -27.36
C GLN A 179 -16.58 -22.13 -28.89
N LYS A 180 -15.70 -21.43 -29.61
CA LYS A 180 -15.61 -21.54 -31.08
C LYS A 180 -15.14 -22.92 -31.52
N ASN A 181 -14.18 -23.53 -30.82
CA ASN A 181 -13.71 -24.88 -31.13
C ASN A 181 -14.81 -25.93 -30.93
N ASN A 182 -15.57 -25.83 -29.82
CA ASN A 182 -16.73 -26.69 -29.61
C ASN A 182 -17.78 -26.52 -30.71
N HIS A 183 -18.09 -25.28 -31.11
CA HIS A 183 -19.04 -25.03 -32.19
C HIS A 183 -18.54 -25.57 -33.55
N LEU A 184 -17.24 -25.42 -33.84
CA LEU A 184 -16.63 -26.01 -35.03
C LEU A 184 -16.78 -27.54 -35.03
N SER A 185 -16.53 -28.20 -33.90
CA SER A 185 -16.67 -29.64 -33.77
C SER A 185 -18.13 -30.10 -33.97
N GLN A 186 -19.10 -29.34 -33.46
CA GLN A 186 -20.52 -29.59 -33.70
C GLN A 186 -20.87 -29.50 -35.20
N LEU A 187 -20.48 -28.40 -35.85
CA LEU A 187 -20.72 -28.21 -37.29
C LEU A 187 -20.03 -29.28 -38.14
N GLN A 188 -18.82 -29.70 -37.78
CA GLN A 188 -18.13 -30.81 -38.46
C GLN A 188 -18.91 -32.12 -38.33
N THR A 189 -19.42 -32.41 -37.13
CA THR A 189 -20.24 -33.61 -36.88
C THR A 189 -21.53 -33.57 -37.71
N GLU A 190 -22.20 -32.41 -37.78
CA GLU A 190 -23.40 -32.23 -38.61
C GLU A 190 -23.10 -32.40 -40.10
N LEU A 191 -21.98 -31.84 -40.58
CA LEU A 191 -21.53 -31.97 -41.96
C LEU A 191 -21.24 -33.44 -42.31
N GLU A 192 -20.57 -34.17 -41.43
CA GLU A 192 -20.28 -35.61 -41.63
C GLU A 192 -21.56 -36.44 -41.69
N LYS A 193 -22.55 -36.15 -40.83
CA LYS A 193 -23.87 -36.78 -40.88
C LYS A 193 -24.55 -36.52 -42.21
N ALA A 194 -24.66 -35.26 -42.62
CA ALA A 194 -25.29 -34.89 -43.90
C ALA A 194 -24.59 -35.55 -45.11
N ARG A 195 -23.26 -35.61 -45.10
CA ARG A 195 -22.48 -36.32 -46.13
C ARG A 195 -22.77 -37.82 -46.13
N SER A 196 -22.85 -38.45 -44.96
CA SER A 196 -23.16 -39.88 -44.85
C SER A 196 -24.55 -40.20 -45.39
N GLU A 197 -25.54 -39.34 -45.11
CA GLU A 197 -26.90 -39.47 -45.63
C GLU A 197 -26.93 -39.27 -47.16
N ALA A 198 -26.24 -38.25 -47.67
CA ALA A 198 -26.13 -38.01 -49.10
C ALA A 198 -25.53 -39.22 -49.84
N LEU A 199 -24.48 -39.83 -49.30
CA LEU A 199 -23.87 -41.04 -49.86
C LEU A 199 -24.84 -42.24 -49.85
N ILE A 200 -25.68 -42.38 -48.81
CA ILE A 200 -26.70 -43.43 -48.77
C ILE A 200 -27.72 -43.22 -49.90
N TRP A 201 -28.22 -41.99 -50.06
CA TRP A 201 -29.18 -41.65 -51.13
C TRP A 201 -28.58 -41.78 -52.52
N GLU A 202 -27.33 -41.37 -52.72
CA GLU A 202 -26.61 -41.54 -53.99
C GLU A 202 -26.50 -43.02 -54.35
N ARG A 203 -26.15 -43.88 -53.38
CA ARG A 203 -26.07 -45.32 -53.60
C ARG A 203 -27.43 -45.92 -53.95
N GLN A 204 -28.49 -45.52 -53.26
CA GLN A 204 -29.85 -45.98 -53.56
C GLN A 204 -30.31 -45.51 -54.95
N TRP A 205 -30.02 -44.25 -55.30
CA TRP A 205 -30.32 -43.70 -56.61
C TRP A 205 -29.60 -44.46 -57.73
N ASN A 206 -28.30 -44.73 -57.56
CA ASN A 206 -27.52 -45.52 -58.52
C ASN A 206 -28.10 -46.92 -58.70
N GLN A 207 -28.54 -47.58 -57.61
CA GLN A 207 -29.21 -48.89 -57.70
C GLN A 207 -30.53 -48.84 -58.47
N ILE A 208 -31.35 -47.81 -58.26
CA ILE A 208 -32.59 -47.59 -59.01
C ILE A 208 -32.26 -47.37 -60.48
N GLN A 209 -31.27 -46.52 -60.78
CA GLN A 209 -30.86 -46.21 -62.15
C GLN A 209 -30.32 -47.45 -62.86
N GLU A 210 -29.44 -48.24 -62.22
CA GLU A 210 -28.94 -49.51 -62.77
C GLU A 210 -30.08 -50.51 -63.04
N THR A 211 -31.03 -50.61 -62.11
CA THR A 211 -32.18 -51.51 -62.26
C THR A 211 -33.08 -51.06 -63.40
N ALA A 212 -33.36 -49.76 -63.50
CA ALA A 212 -34.14 -49.19 -64.59
C ALA A 212 -33.45 -49.39 -65.95
N ALA A 213 -32.13 -49.20 -66.03
CA ALA A 213 -31.36 -49.46 -67.24
C ALA A 213 -31.43 -50.92 -67.67
N LYS A 214 -31.27 -51.88 -66.73
CA LYS A 214 -31.43 -53.32 -67.00
C LYS A 214 -32.84 -53.65 -67.51
N LYS A 215 -33.88 -53.13 -66.85
CA LYS A 215 -35.28 -53.35 -67.26
C LYS A 215 -35.60 -52.73 -68.62
N THR A 216 -35.06 -51.56 -68.91
CA THR A 216 -35.20 -50.90 -70.22
C THR A 216 -34.53 -51.73 -71.32
N LEU A 217 -33.34 -52.27 -71.04
CA LEU A 217 -32.65 -53.16 -71.96
C LEU A 217 -33.43 -54.46 -72.20
N GLU A 218 -33.91 -55.12 -71.14
CA GLU A 218 -34.76 -56.31 -71.23
C GLU A 218 -36.03 -56.04 -72.05
N LEU A 219 -36.72 -54.93 -71.79
CA LEU A 219 -37.91 -54.52 -72.55
C LEU A 219 -37.59 -54.29 -74.03
N GLY A 220 -36.45 -53.65 -74.32
CA GLY A 220 -35.95 -53.48 -75.68
C GLY A 220 -35.72 -54.83 -76.37
N GLN A 221 -35.05 -55.77 -75.69
CA GLN A 221 -34.82 -57.12 -76.21
C GLN A 221 -36.12 -57.86 -76.50
N ILE A 222 -37.10 -57.80 -75.58
CA ILE A 222 -38.43 -58.42 -75.78
C ILE A 222 -39.13 -57.77 -76.98
N THR A 223 -39.13 -56.44 -77.07
CA THR A 223 -39.76 -55.70 -78.18
C THR A 223 -39.17 -56.12 -79.52
N TYR A 224 -37.85 -56.15 -79.65
CA TYR A 224 -37.19 -56.57 -80.89
C TYR A 224 -37.39 -58.07 -81.20
N ALA A 225 -37.33 -58.95 -80.19
CA ALA A 225 -37.57 -60.38 -80.41
C ALA A 225 -39.00 -60.66 -80.90
N THR A 226 -40.00 -60.01 -80.29
CA THR A 226 -41.40 -60.10 -80.70
C THR A 226 -41.61 -59.56 -82.11
N LEU A 227 -41.06 -58.38 -82.42
CA LEU A 227 -41.11 -57.79 -83.76
C LEU A 227 -40.52 -58.74 -84.81
N ASN A 228 -39.33 -59.26 -84.56
CA ASN A 228 -38.67 -60.21 -85.46
C ASN A 228 -39.50 -61.49 -85.67
N LEU A 229 -40.10 -62.03 -84.61
CA LEU A 229 -40.98 -63.19 -84.71
C LEU A 229 -42.24 -62.89 -85.52
N PHE A 230 -42.85 -61.72 -85.33
CA PHE A 230 -44.02 -61.25 -86.09
C PHE A 230 -43.71 -61.09 -87.57
N GLU A 231 -42.59 -60.46 -87.91
CA GLU A 231 -42.13 -60.30 -89.30
C GLU A 231 -41.79 -61.65 -89.95
N MET A 232 -41.11 -62.57 -89.24
CA MET A 232 -40.86 -63.93 -89.74
C MET A 232 -42.14 -64.75 -89.96
N ALA A 233 -43.18 -64.49 -89.17
CA ALA A 233 -44.50 -65.11 -89.34
C ALA A 233 -45.30 -64.52 -90.53
N GLY A 234 -44.73 -63.57 -91.27
CA GLY A 234 -45.36 -62.93 -92.43
C GLY A 234 -46.14 -61.66 -92.08
N GLY A 235 -46.03 -61.16 -90.84
CA GLY A 235 -46.62 -59.90 -90.41
C GLY A 235 -45.96 -58.70 -91.10
N VAL A 236 -46.77 -57.75 -91.55
CA VAL A 236 -46.28 -56.50 -92.14
C VAL A 236 -46.24 -55.41 -91.08
N THR A 237 -45.16 -54.64 -91.02
CA THR A 237 -44.94 -53.53 -90.09
C THR A 237 -44.91 -52.19 -90.85
N GLY A 238 -45.39 -51.11 -90.23
CA GLY A 238 -45.38 -49.77 -90.84
C GLY A 238 -46.64 -49.40 -91.63
N VAL A 239 -46.49 -48.76 -92.80
CA VAL A 239 -47.64 -48.23 -93.57
C VAL A 239 -48.43 -49.40 -94.18
N GLY A 240 -49.60 -49.70 -93.59
CA GLY A 240 -50.46 -50.82 -93.97
C GLY A 240 -50.34 -52.07 -93.08
N GLY A 241 -49.57 -51.99 -91.98
CA GLY A 241 -49.34 -53.10 -91.04
C GLY A 241 -49.42 -52.67 -89.57
N LEU A 242 -49.00 -53.53 -88.64
CA LEU A 242 -48.94 -53.17 -87.21
C LEU A 242 -47.83 -52.14 -86.96
N HIS A 243 -48.06 -51.27 -85.96
CA HIS A 243 -47.07 -50.27 -85.57
C HIS A 243 -45.82 -50.94 -84.98
N ILE A 244 -44.63 -50.45 -85.35
CA ILE A 244 -43.33 -51.06 -85.03
C ILE A 244 -43.11 -51.22 -83.51
N HIS A 245 -43.65 -50.31 -82.70
CA HIS A 245 -43.53 -50.34 -81.24
C HIS A 245 -44.79 -50.89 -80.50
N ASP A 246 -45.81 -51.38 -81.21
CA ASP A 246 -46.99 -52.02 -80.59
C ASP A 246 -46.69 -53.50 -80.26
N THR A 247 -45.74 -53.73 -79.35
CA THR A 247 -45.24 -55.07 -78.98
C THR A 247 -46.36 -56.01 -78.53
N GLU A 248 -47.37 -55.52 -77.80
CA GLU A 248 -48.48 -56.33 -77.29
C GLU A 248 -49.32 -56.93 -78.43
N LYS A 249 -49.70 -56.12 -79.41
CA LYS A 249 -50.50 -56.58 -80.57
C LYS A 249 -49.71 -57.49 -81.49
N GLN A 250 -48.41 -57.22 -81.67
CA GLN A 250 -47.52 -58.10 -82.43
C GLN A 250 -47.41 -59.48 -81.76
N LEU A 251 -47.30 -59.52 -80.43
CA LEU A 251 -47.25 -60.77 -79.68
C LEU A 251 -48.56 -61.55 -79.75
N GLU A 252 -49.70 -60.86 -79.67
CA GLU A 252 -51.04 -61.45 -79.82
C GLU A 252 -51.19 -62.09 -81.20
N ALA A 253 -50.84 -61.38 -82.27
CA ALA A 253 -50.86 -61.91 -83.64
C ALA A 253 -49.93 -63.12 -83.83
N VAL A 254 -48.72 -63.11 -83.25
CA VAL A 254 -47.81 -64.28 -83.28
C VAL A 254 -48.38 -65.47 -82.49
N SER A 255 -49.07 -65.21 -81.39
CA SER A 255 -49.72 -66.25 -80.59
C SER A 255 -50.87 -66.90 -81.35
N ASP A 256 -51.73 -66.10 -81.98
CA ASP A 256 -52.86 -66.59 -82.77
C ASP A 256 -52.38 -67.43 -83.95
N LEU A 257 -51.40 -66.93 -84.72
CA LEU A 257 -50.77 -67.68 -85.81
C LEU A 257 -50.13 -69.00 -85.35
N ARG A 258 -49.56 -69.03 -84.14
CA ARG A 258 -49.00 -70.25 -83.56
C ARG A 258 -50.08 -71.27 -83.21
N GLU A 259 -51.21 -70.86 -82.65
CA GLU A 259 -52.32 -71.77 -82.34
C GLU A 259 -53.00 -72.27 -83.62
N GLU A 260 -53.14 -71.43 -84.64
CA GLU A 260 -53.61 -71.84 -85.97
C GLU A 260 -52.67 -72.87 -86.62
N ALA A 261 -51.35 -72.66 -86.55
CA ALA A 261 -50.36 -73.60 -87.09
C ALA A 261 -50.35 -74.96 -86.35
N LYS A 262 -50.63 -74.97 -85.03
CA LYS A 262 -50.82 -76.21 -84.26
C LYS A 262 -52.09 -76.95 -84.67
N ALA A 263 -53.20 -76.21 -84.84
CA ALA A 263 -54.47 -76.79 -85.30
C ALA A 263 -54.35 -77.39 -86.72
N ALA A 264 -53.49 -76.82 -87.57
CA ALA A 264 -53.22 -77.30 -88.93
C ALA A 264 -52.24 -78.50 -89.02
N GLY A 265 -51.68 -79.00 -87.89
CA GLY A 265 -50.88 -80.22 -87.87
C GLY A 265 -49.53 -80.13 -88.62
N VAL A 266 -48.97 -78.93 -88.79
CA VAL A 266 -47.75 -78.70 -89.58
C VAL A 266 -46.54 -79.35 -88.90
N ARG A 267 -45.82 -80.21 -89.64
CA ARG A 267 -44.64 -80.96 -89.17
C ARG A 267 -43.42 -80.03 -89.14
N LYS A 268 -42.74 -79.95 -87.99
CA LYS A 268 -41.65 -79.01 -87.71
C LYS A 268 -40.37 -79.37 -88.48
N GLU A 269 -40.10 -78.74 -89.61
CA GLU A 269 -38.76 -78.74 -90.22
C GLU A 269 -37.82 -77.87 -89.38
N ARG A 270 -36.75 -78.48 -88.86
CA ARG A 270 -35.70 -77.77 -88.11
C ARG A 270 -34.72 -77.19 -89.11
N THR A 271 -34.83 -75.90 -89.37
CA THR A 271 -33.73 -75.10 -89.91
C THR A 271 -32.97 -74.48 -88.75
N ASP A 272 -31.79 -75.02 -88.44
CA ASP A 272 -30.88 -74.48 -87.43
C ASP A 272 -30.22 -73.20 -87.96
N GLY A 273 -30.95 -72.09 -87.93
CA GLY A 273 -30.44 -70.75 -88.20
C GLY A 273 -30.28 -69.97 -86.91
N CYS A 274 -29.06 -69.54 -86.56
CA CYS A 274 -28.83 -68.58 -85.49
C CYS A 274 -29.14 -67.17 -86.00
N VAL A 275 -30.17 -66.52 -85.46
CA VAL A 275 -30.41 -65.09 -85.68
C VAL A 275 -29.72 -64.32 -84.55
N CYS A 276 -28.59 -63.68 -84.88
CA CYS A 276 -27.84 -62.83 -83.96
C CYS A 276 -28.44 -61.41 -84.00
N VAL A 277 -29.21 -61.02 -82.98
CA VAL A 277 -29.71 -59.64 -82.88
C VAL A 277 -28.72 -58.81 -82.06
N CYS A 278 -27.93 -57.97 -82.74
CA CYS A 278 -27.04 -57.00 -82.11
C CYS A 278 -27.85 -55.76 -81.75
N VAL A 279 -28.33 -55.64 -80.50
CA VAL A 279 -28.98 -54.41 -80.03
C VAL A 279 -27.93 -53.45 -79.48
N CYS A 280 -27.54 -52.46 -80.28
CA CYS A 280 -26.68 -51.37 -79.83
C CYS A 280 -27.53 -50.32 -79.09
N VAL A 281 -27.68 -50.44 -77.76
CA VAL A 281 -28.34 -49.39 -76.97
C VAL A 281 -27.31 -48.33 -76.58
N CYS A 282 -27.27 -47.23 -77.32
CA CYS A 282 -26.56 -46.02 -76.91
C CYS A 282 -27.36 -45.35 -75.78
N VAL A 283 -27.08 -45.68 -74.51
CA VAL A 283 -27.64 -44.92 -73.39
C VAL A 283 -26.83 -43.63 -73.24
N CYS A 284 -27.24 -42.59 -73.95
CA CYS A 284 -26.76 -41.23 -73.69
C CYS A 284 -27.35 -40.77 -72.36
N VAL A 285 -26.59 -40.88 -71.27
CA VAL A 285 -26.95 -40.21 -70.00
C VAL A 285 -26.62 -38.73 -70.17
N CYS A 286 -27.57 -37.96 -70.70
CA CYS A 286 -27.52 -36.50 -70.59
C CYS A 286 -27.84 -36.14 -69.14
N ALA A 287 -26.80 -35.99 -68.31
CA ALA A 287 -26.93 -35.27 -67.06
C ALA A 287 -27.17 -33.79 -67.39
N CYS A 288 -28.45 -33.39 -67.51
CA CYS A 288 -28.82 -31.99 -67.53
C CYS A 288 -28.58 -31.40 -66.13
N VAL A 289 -27.34 -30.98 -65.87
CA VAL A 289 -27.07 -30.00 -64.82
C VAL A 289 -27.67 -28.69 -65.32
N SER A 290 -28.77 -28.26 -64.70
CA SER A 290 -29.35 -26.95 -64.92
C SER A 290 -28.37 -25.88 -64.41
N SER A 291 -27.45 -25.45 -65.28
CA SER A 291 -26.81 -24.15 -65.16
C SER A 291 -27.84 -23.10 -65.58
N SER A 292 -28.52 -22.51 -64.59
CA SER A 292 -29.22 -21.24 -64.80
C SER A 292 -28.24 -20.11 -64.51
N ASP A 293 -27.86 -19.40 -65.56
CA ASP A 293 -27.13 -18.13 -65.52
C ASP A 293 -27.96 -17.02 -64.84
N GLN A 294 -27.30 -16.20 -64.03
CA GLN A 294 -27.42 -14.73 -63.88
C GLN A 294 -26.50 -14.34 -62.69
N GLU A 295 -25.62 -13.35 -62.73
CA GLU A 295 -25.55 -12.14 -63.54
C GLU A 295 -24.13 -11.55 -63.38
N LEU A 296 -23.62 -10.91 -64.43
CA LEU A 296 -22.44 -10.06 -64.39
C LEU A 296 -22.68 -8.84 -63.48
N HIS A 297 -21.72 -8.53 -62.61
CA HIS A 297 -21.41 -7.16 -62.25
C HIS A 297 -19.91 -6.97 -61.99
N ASP A 298 -19.40 -5.88 -62.56
CA ASP A 298 -18.00 -5.48 -62.74
C ASP A 298 -17.12 -5.30 -61.47
N GLY A 299 -15.90 -5.87 -61.55
CA GLY A 299 -14.62 -5.21 -61.23
C GLY A 299 -14.09 -5.21 -59.78
N PRO A 300 -12.79 -4.92 -59.55
CA PRO A 300 -11.59 -5.24 -60.32
C PRO A 300 -10.59 -6.12 -59.54
N HIS A 301 -9.72 -6.79 -60.31
CA HIS A 301 -8.54 -7.53 -59.86
C HIS A 301 -7.71 -6.83 -58.76
N ARG A 302 -7.37 -7.58 -57.71
CA ARG A 302 -6.06 -7.53 -57.06
C ARG A 302 -5.56 -8.94 -56.75
N HIS A 303 -4.30 -9.17 -57.14
CA HIS A 303 -3.51 -10.36 -56.85
C HIS A 303 -3.40 -10.64 -55.36
N CYS A 304 -3.52 -11.91 -54.99
CA CYS A 304 -2.82 -12.49 -53.85
C CYS A 304 -2.53 -13.96 -54.15
N GLU A 305 -1.25 -14.28 -54.31
CA GLU A 305 -0.50 -15.47 -53.84
C GLU A 305 -1.10 -16.88 -54.08
N THR A 306 -0.35 -17.91 -54.46
CA THR A 306 0.80 -18.46 -53.73
C THR A 306 1.55 -19.49 -54.57
N LEU A 307 2.89 -19.36 -54.58
CA LEU A 307 3.83 -20.48 -54.64
C LEU A 307 3.66 -21.37 -53.40
N SER A 308 3.87 -22.68 -53.56
CA SER A 308 4.14 -23.78 -52.57
C SER A 308 3.31 -25.00 -53.01
N ASP A 309 3.78 -26.24 -53.16
CA ASP A 309 5.03 -26.90 -52.83
C ASP A 309 5.06 -28.24 -53.58
N THR A 310 6.18 -28.57 -54.22
CA THR A 310 6.52 -29.95 -54.57
C THR A 310 8.03 -30.16 -54.47
N HIS A 311 8.57 -30.33 -53.25
CA HIS A 311 9.88 -30.97 -53.08
C HIS A 311 10.03 -31.59 -51.68
N ALA A 312 9.71 -32.88 -51.56
CA ALA A 312 10.14 -33.74 -50.46
C ALA A 312 10.87 -34.96 -51.03
N SER A 313 12.13 -34.77 -51.38
CA SER A 313 13.08 -35.85 -51.72
C SER A 313 14.50 -35.33 -51.55
N ARG A 314 15.05 -35.44 -50.32
CA ARG A 314 16.48 -35.58 -49.99
C ARG A 314 16.72 -35.24 -48.51
N SER A 315 16.64 -36.25 -47.65
CA SER A 315 17.37 -36.24 -46.37
C SER A 315 18.01 -37.60 -46.14
N GLN A 316 19.01 -37.88 -46.96
CA GLN A 316 20.05 -38.87 -46.70
C GLN A 316 21.39 -38.23 -47.08
N ARG A 317 22.09 -37.70 -46.07
CA ARG A 317 23.55 -37.53 -45.98
C ARG A 317 23.89 -36.55 -44.85
N LYS A 318 24.09 -37.09 -43.64
CA LYS A 318 25.13 -36.68 -42.66
C LYS A 318 24.93 -37.42 -41.33
N GLN A 319 25.18 -38.72 -41.33
CA GLN A 319 25.50 -39.49 -40.12
C GLN A 319 26.63 -40.47 -40.44
N ILE A 320 27.84 -39.93 -40.61
CA ILE A 320 29.08 -40.68 -40.37
C ILE A 320 30.00 -39.74 -39.60
N ARG A 321 30.30 -40.14 -38.36
CA ARG A 321 31.29 -39.65 -37.37
C ARG A 321 30.63 -39.23 -36.07
N LYS A 322 30.55 -40.17 -35.12
CA LYS A 322 31.12 -40.06 -33.76
C LYS A 322 30.64 -41.23 -32.89
N HIS A 323 31.43 -42.31 -32.86
CA HIS A 323 31.65 -43.13 -31.66
C HIS A 323 32.97 -43.89 -31.82
N ARG A 324 34.06 -43.30 -31.30
CA ARG A 324 35.16 -44.02 -30.65
C ARG A 324 36.10 -43.00 -29.98
N LYS A 325 35.90 -42.83 -28.68
CA LYS A 325 36.86 -42.42 -27.64
C LYS A 325 36.02 -42.04 -26.42
N TYR A 326 35.64 -43.06 -25.66
CA TYR A 326 35.99 -43.23 -24.25
C TYR A 326 36.17 -44.72 -24.02
#